data_AF-A0A7C7EAZ4-F1
#
_entry.id   AF-A0A7C7EAZ4-F1
#
_cell.length_a   1.000
_cell.length_b   1.000
_cell.length_c   1.000
_cell.angle_alpha   90.00
_cell.angle_beta   90.00
_cell.angle_gamma   90.00
#
_symmetry.space_group_name_H-M   'P 1'
#
loop_
_entity.id
_entity.type
_entity.pdbx_description
1 polymer ?
#
loop_
_entity_poly.entity_id
_entity_poly.type
_entity_poly.pdbx_seq_one_letter_code
_entity_poly.pdbx_strand_id
1 'polypeptide(L)'
;KRGHRLVADDAVNIKQVAENILIGTAPESIRHFLEVRGLGVIDVKTIFGAGSIRNDIKIEMVIELVEWENYKEGDRLGLEEEEIRILDSYITKKTIPIRPGRNIAAIMEVAAMDYRLKALGYNAALEFSKRLFDEINKNK
;
A
#
# COMPACT_ATOMS: atom_id res chain seq x y z
N LYS A 1 -8.75 -10.84 -10.14
CA LYS A 1 -7.31 -11.22 -10.24
C LYS A 1 -6.60 -10.21 -11.15
N ARG A 2 -5.60 -9.46 -10.65
CA ARG A 2 -4.88 -8.40 -11.40
C ARG A 2 -3.36 -8.63 -11.50
N GLY A 3 -2.90 -9.85 -11.19
CA GLY A 3 -1.49 -10.24 -11.27
C GLY A 3 -0.70 -10.16 -9.96
N HIS A 4 -1.30 -9.63 -8.89
CA HIS A 4 -0.68 -9.54 -7.56
C HIS A 4 -0.66 -10.89 -6.83
N ARG A 5 0.21 -10.98 -5.83
CA ARG A 5 0.45 -12.19 -5.04
C ARG A 5 0.06 -11.96 -3.57
N LEU A 6 -0.70 -12.89 -3.01
CA LEU A 6 -1.00 -12.93 -1.58
C LEU A 6 0.19 -13.47 -0.81
N VAL A 7 0.55 -12.80 0.29
CA VAL A 7 1.53 -13.31 1.26
C VAL A 7 0.82 -13.83 2.50
N ALA A 8 -0.05 -13.02 3.09
CA ALA A 8 -0.79 -13.31 4.31
C ALA A 8 -2.14 -12.57 4.32
N ASP A 9 -3.10 -13.09 5.08
CA ASP A 9 -4.39 -12.49 5.39
C ASP A 9 -4.63 -12.57 6.90
N ASP A 10 -5.37 -11.61 7.46
CA ASP A 10 -5.70 -11.47 8.89
C ASP A 10 -4.47 -11.28 9.83
N ALA A 11 -3.57 -12.26 9.92
CA ALA A 11 -2.37 -12.21 10.74
C ALA A 11 -1.08 -12.27 9.90
N VAL A 12 -0.11 -11.41 10.25
CA VAL A 12 1.17 -11.30 9.55
C VAL A 12 2.33 -11.44 10.55
N ASN A 13 3.25 -12.35 10.28
CA ASN A 13 4.52 -12.45 11.00
C ASN A 13 5.51 -11.46 10.39
N ILE A 14 5.95 -10.47 11.18
CA ILE A 14 6.92 -9.46 10.75
C ILE A 14 8.24 -9.71 11.47
N LYS A 15 9.33 -9.80 10.70
CA LYS A 15 10.70 -9.91 11.22
C LYS A 15 11.57 -8.79 10.69
N GLN A 16 12.26 -8.09 11.58
CA GLN A 16 13.33 -7.17 11.20
C GLN A 16 14.62 -7.95 10.97
N VAL A 17 15.19 -7.85 9.77
CA VAL A 17 16.42 -8.57 9.38
C VAL A 17 17.62 -7.64 9.25
N ALA A 18 17.38 -6.33 9.12
CA ALA A 18 18.38 -5.27 9.17
C ALA A 18 17.71 -3.93 9.56
N GLU A 19 18.50 -2.87 9.66
CA GLU A 19 17.98 -1.50 9.80
C GLU A 19 17.05 -1.16 8.64
N ASN A 20 15.81 -0.77 8.94
CA ASN A 20 14.76 -0.46 7.95
C ASN A 20 14.44 -1.58 6.94
N ILE A 21 14.77 -2.85 7.27
CA ILE A 21 14.40 -4.01 6.45
C ILE A 21 13.51 -4.95 7.25
N LEU A 22 12.22 -4.90 6.92
CA LEU A 22 11.18 -5.78 7.46
C LEU A 22 10.74 -6.81 6.43
N ILE A 23 10.65 -8.08 6.85
CA ILE A 23 10.11 -9.18 6.06
C ILE A 23 8.78 -9.63 6.67
N GLY A 24 7.74 -9.62 5.85
CA GLY A 24 6.41 -10.14 6.19
C GLY A 24 6.20 -11.55 5.65
N THR A 25 5.60 -12.42 6.46
CA THR A 25 5.23 -13.80 6.12
C THR A 25 3.88 -14.16 6.74
N ALA A 26 3.20 -15.19 6.21
CA ALA A 26 2.03 -15.76 6.88
C ALA A 26 2.42 -16.77 7.97
N PRO A 27 1.70 -16.81 9.10
CA PRO A 27 1.68 -17.98 9.99
C PRO A 27 1.33 -19.25 9.21
N GLU A 28 1.91 -20.38 9.61
CA GLU A 28 1.75 -21.64 8.88
C GLU A 28 0.30 -22.12 8.81
N SER A 29 -0.46 -21.92 9.90
CA SER A 29 -1.86 -22.34 10.02
C SER A 29 -2.82 -21.69 9.02
N ILE A 30 -2.53 -20.46 8.59
CA ILE A 30 -3.39 -19.67 7.70
C ILE A 30 -2.75 -19.41 6.33
N ARG A 31 -1.60 -20.05 6.05
CA ARG A 31 -0.85 -19.82 4.82
C ARG A 31 -1.68 -20.18 3.58
N HIS A 32 -1.73 -19.26 2.62
CA HIS A 32 -2.51 -19.33 1.36
C HIS A 32 -4.03 -19.25 1.53
N PHE A 33 -4.55 -19.24 2.75
CA PHE A 33 -5.98 -19.09 3.01
C PHE A 33 -6.36 -17.60 3.06
N LEU A 34 -7.59 -17.32 2.66
CA LEU A 34 -8.22 -16.00 2.72
C LEU A 34 -9.64 -16.15 3.27
N GLU A 35 -10.04 -15.33 4.24
CA GLU A 35 -11.43 -15.25 4.67
C GLU A 35 -12.20 -14.27 3.78
N VAL A 36 -13.35 -14.71 3.27
CA VAL A 36 -14.23 -13.87 2.47
C VAL A 36 -15.62 -13.90 3.10
N ARG A 37 -16.00 -12.77 3.70
CA ARG A 37 -17.33 -12.63 4.33
C ARG A 37 -18.45 -13.00 3.36
N GLY A 38 -19.33 -13.89 3.82
CA GLY A 38 -20.45 -14.42 3.03
C GLY A 38 -20.11 -15.62 2.15
N LEU A 39 -18.83 -15.95 1.97
CA LEU A 39 -18.37 -17.14 1.23
C LEU A 39 -17.65 -18.15 2.13
N GLY A 40 -16.92 -17.68 3.15
CA GLY A 40 -16.10 -18.49 4.03
C GLY A 40 -14.61 -18.44 3.68
N VAL A 41 -13.86 -19.45 4.10
CA VAL A 41 -12.42 -19.54 3.88
C VAL A 41 -12.12 -20.18 2.53
N ILE A 42 -11.23 -19.56 1.75
CA ILE A 42 -10.80 -20.05 0.44
C ILE A 42 -9.30 -20.31 0.39
N ASP A 43 -8.88 -21.33 -0.35
CA ASP A 43 -7.47 -21.57 -0.68
C ASP A 43 -7.10 -20.86 -1.98
N VAL A 44 -6.36 -19.75 -1.86
CA VAL A 44 -5.95 -18.91 -2.98
C VAL A 44 -4.99 -19.64 -3.91
N LYS A 45 -4.11 -20.51 -3.40
CA LYS A 45 -3.16 -21.28 -4.21
C LYS A 45 -3.91 -22.31 -5.06
N THR A 46 -4.89 -22.99 -4.49
CA THR A 46 -5.68 -24.01 -5.21
C THR A 46 -6.55 -23.38 -6.29
N ILE A 47 -7.16 -22.23 -6.02
CA ILE A 47 -8.06 -21.57 -6.98
C ILE A 47 -7.29 -20.85 -8.10
N PHE A 48 -6.21 -20.13 -7.75
CA PHE A 48 -5.55 -19.19 -8.67
C PHE A 48 -4.13 -19.62 -9.09
N GLY A 49 -3.62 -20.72 -8.54
CA GLY A 49 -2.33 -21.33 -8.87
C GLY A 49 -1.17 -20.79 -8.03
N ALA A 50 0.01 -21.42 -8.17
CA ALA A 50 1.20 -21.02 -7.42
C ALA A 50 1.67 -19.57 -7.72
N GLY A 51 1.34 -19.04 -8.89
CA GLY A 51 1.71 -17.67 -9.30
C GLY A 51 0.95 -16.56 -8.57
N SER A 52 -0.11 -16.85 -7.82
CA SER A 52 -0.88 -15.87 -7.04
C SER A 52 -0.52 -15.85 -5.55
N ILE A 53 0.46 -16.64 -5.12
CA ILE A 53 0.94 -16.66 -3.74
C ILE A 53 2.43 -16.34 -3.68
N ARG A 54 2.90 -15.95 -2.50
CA ARG A 54 4.31 -15.76 -2.18
C ARG A 54 4.53 -16.04 -0.69
N ASN A 55 5.63 -16.70 -0.33
CA ASN A 55 5.87 -17.09 1.07
C ASN A 55 6.29 -15.90 1.95
N ASP A 56 7.03 -14.95 1.38
CA ASP A 56 7.59 -13.80 2.06
C ASP A 56 7.69 -12.58 1.14
N ILE A 57 7.68 -11.38 1.73
CA ILE A 57 7.95 -10.14 1.00
C ILE A 57 8.61 -9.11 1.93
N LYS A 58 9.49 -8.27 1.37
CA LYS A 58 9.94 -7.06 2.04
C LYS A 58 8.77 -6.08 2.17
N ILE A 59 8.53 -5.56 3.35
CA ILE A 59 7.52 -4.53 3.58
C ILE A 59 8.17 -3.18 3.27
N GLU A 60 7.68 -2.50 2.24
CA GLU A 60 8.23 -1.21 1.78
C GLU A 60 7.26 -0.05 1.99
N MET A 61 5.97 -0.35 2.08
CA MET A 61 4.91 0.64 2.22
C MET A 61 3.75 0.04 3.03
N VAL A 62 3.11 0.88 3.84
CA VAL A 62 1.87 0.59 4.54
C VAL A 62 0.75 1.46 3.98
N ILE A 63 -0.36 0.84 3.62
CA ILE A 63 -1.60 1.55 3.29
C ILE A 63 -2.58 1.32 4.43
N GLU A 64 -2.93 2.39 5.14
CA GLU A 64 -3.96 2.37 6.17
C GLU A 64 -5.30 2.79 5.54
N LEU A 65 -6.30 1.93 5.65
CA LEU A 65 -7.66 2.22 5.23
C LEU A 65 -8.44 2.79 6.40
N VAL A 66 -9.00 3.99 6.24
CA VAL A 66 -9.79 4.68 7.28
C VAL A 66 -11.17 5.05 6.76
N GLU A 67 -12.18 5.07 7.63
CA GLU A 67 -13.50 5.60 7.27
C GLU A 67 -13.39 7.06 6.81
N TRP A 68 -14.23 7.45 5.85
CA TRP A 68 -14.19 8.79 5.24
C TRP A 68 -14.33 9.90 6.29
N GLU A 69 -15.17 9.69 7.29
CA GLU A 69 -15.47 10.61 8.38
C GLU A 69 -14.25 10.80 9.32
N ASN A 70 -13.40 9.79 9.40
CA ASN A 70 -12.18 9.79 10.23
C ASN A 70 -10.95 10.27 9.45
N TYR A 71 -11.09 10.51 8.15
CA TYR A 71 -10.02 11.03 7.32
C TYR A 71 -9.81 12.51 7.59
N LYS A 72 -8.67 12.83 8.20
CA LYS A 72 -8.23 14.22 8.36
C LYS A 72 -7.76 14.71 7.00
N GLU A 73 -8.37 15.79 6.51
CA GLU A 73 -7.89 16.46 5.30
C GLU A 73 -6.50 17.06 5.58
N GLY A 74 -5.46 16.28 5.28
CA GLY A 74 -4.07 16.72 5.28
C GLY A 74 -3.64 17.22 3.90
N ASP A 75 -2.37 16.98 3.56
CA ASP A 75 -1.80 17.36 2.27
C ASP A 75 -2.48 16.66 1.09
N ARG A 76 -3.30 17.42 0.36
CA ARG A 76 -4.00 16.96 -0.85
C ARG A 76 -3.09 16.78 -2.06
N LEU A 77 -1.89 17.38 -2.05
CA LEU A 77 -0.94 17.31 -3.15
C LEU A 77 -0.01 16.09 -3.03
N GLY A 78 0.19 15.56 -1.82
CA GLY A 78 1.05 14.39 -1.58
C GLY A 78 2.54 14.70 -1.65
N LEU A 79 2.89 15.94 -1.27
CA LEU A 79 4.22 16.45 -0.99
C LEU A 79 4.79 15.91 0.32
N GLU A 80 3.96 15.71 1.34
CA GLU A 80 4.37 15.14 2.61
C GLU A 80 4.43 13.60 2.55
N GLU A 81 5.50 13.05 3.13
CA GLU A 81 5.68 11.63 3.35
C GLU A 81 5.38 11.31 4.81
N GLU A 82 4.36 10.48 5.02
CA GLU A 82 4.07 9.91 6.33
C GLU A 82 4.89 8.65 6.52
N GLU A 83 5.32 8.38 7.74
CA GLU A 83 5.97 7.14 8.13
C GLU A 83 5.26 6.51 9.31
N ILE A 84 5.35 5.18 9.40
CA ILE A 84 4.93 4.41 10.55
C ILE A 84 6.11 3.61 11.08
N ARG A 85 6.26 3.59 12.41
CA ARG A 85 7.24 2.74 13.07
C ARG A 85 6.67 1.33 13.25
N ILE A 86 7.38 0.34 12.72
CA ILE A 86 7.13 -1.09 12.96
C ILE A 86 8.44 -1.68 13.48
N LEU A 87 8.42 -2.21 14.70
CA LEU A 87 9.64 -2.58 15.44
C LEU A 87 10.58 -1.36 15.54
N ASP A 88 11.83 -1.49 15.08
CA ASP A 88 12.81 -0.40 15.01
C ASP A 88 13.03 0.10 13.59
N SER A 89 12.04 -0.07 12.70
CA SER A 89 12.08 0.39 11.31
C SER A 89 10.99 1.42 11.05
N TYR A 90 11.33 2.43 10.24
CA TYR A 90 10.38 3.42 9.73
C TYR A 90 10.00 3.05 8.30
N ILE A 91 8.70 2.92 8.06
CA ILE A 91 8.14 2.49 6.77
C ILE A 91 7.21 3.57 6.25
N THR A 92 7.31 3.89 4.96
CA THR A 92 6.41 4.84 4.31
C THR A 92 4.96 4.41 4.48
N LYS A 93 4.12 5.34 4.94
CA LYS A 93 2.69 5.14 5.16
C LYS A 93 1.88 6.01 4.19
N LYS A 94 0.75 5.49 3.74
CA LYS A 94 -0.32 6.28 3.12
C LYS A 94 -1.65 5.95 3.77
N THR A 95 -2.40 6.99 4.10
CA THR A 95 -3.75 6.88 4.67
C THR A 95 -4.76 7.11 3.55
N ILE A 96 -5.65 6.14 3.30
CA ILE A 96 -6.60 6.18 2.19
C ILE A 96 -8.03 6.05 2.75
N PRO A 97 -8.92 7.02 2.49
CA PRO A 97 -10.27 6.95 2.99
C PRO A 97 -11.12 5.98 2.15
N ILE A 98 -11.85 5.11 2.84
CA ILE A 98 -12.81 4.19 2.23
C ILE A 98 -14.19 4.84 2.12
N ARG A 99 -14.81 4.70 0.95
CA ARG A 99 -16.19 5.11 0.70
C ARG A 99 -16.85 4.11 -0.24
N PRO A 100 -18.14 3.73 -0.02
CA PRO A 100 -18.86 2.88 -0.96
C PRO A 100 -18.79 3.42 -2.39
N GLY A 101 -18.60 2.53 -3.36
CA GLY A 101 -18.48 2.87 -4.78
C GLY A 101 -17.05 3.21 -5.25
N ARG A 102 -16.05 3.29 -4.36
CA ARG A 102 -14.64 3.42 -4.77
C ARG A 102 -13.98 2.06 -4.99
N ASN A 103 -13.25 1.93 -6.09
CA ASN A 103 -12.43 0.75 -6.36
C ASN A 103 -11.12 0.81 -5.56
N ILE A 104 -11.14 0.28 -4.34
CA ILE A 104 -9.99 0.31 -3.43
C ILE A 104 -8.78 -0.42 -4.03
N ALA A 105 -8.98 -1.53 -4.74
CA ALA A 105 -7.89 -2.26 -5.37
C ALA A 105 -7.15 -1.41 -6.43
N ALA A 106 -7.87 -0.61 -7.21
CA ALA A 106 -7.25 0.31 -8.17
C ALA A 106 -6.49 1.44 -7.48
N ILE A 107 -7.03 1.97 -6.38
CA ILE A 107 -6.37 3.02 -5.61
C ILE A 107 -5.06 2.50 -4.98
N MET A 108 -5.09 1.31 -4.38
CA MET A 108 -3.91 0.68 -3.78
C MET A 108 -2.80 0.43 -4.80
N GLU A 109 -3.15 0.00 -6.01
CA GLU A 109 -2.17 -0.17 -7.09
C GLU A 109 -1.52 1.15 -7.50
N VAL A 110 -2.32 2.21 -7.68
CA VAL A 110 -1.78 3.53 -8.02
C VAL A 110 -0.86 4.04 -6.91
N ALA A 111 -1.22 3.83 -5.65
CA ALA A 111 -0.38 4.21 -4.52
C ALA A 111 0.97 3.45 -4.52
N ALA A 112 0.95 2.14 -4.79
CA ALA A 112 2.17 1.34 -4.91
C ALA A 112 3.04 1.75 -6.11
N MET A 113 2.41 2.12 -7.24
CA MET A 113 3.12 2.65 -8.41
C MET A 113 3.74 4.03 -8.14
N ASP A 114 3.01 4.94 -7.49
CA ASP A 114 3.51 6.27 -7.10
C ASP A 114 4.71 6.14 -6.15
N TYR A 115 4.61 5.29 -5.13
CA TYR A 115 5.71 4.99 -4.23
C TYR A 115 6.96 4.53 -5.00
N ARG A 116 6.79 3.60 -5.95
CA ARG A 116 7.89 3.10 -6.78
C ARG A 116 8.49 4.20 -7.66
N LEU A 117 7.67 5.09 -8.23
CA LEU A 117 8.16 6.21 -9.04
C LEU A 117 8.96 7.21 -8.21
N LYS A 118 8.50 7.53 -7.00
CA LYS A 118 9.23 8.39 -6.05
C LYS A 118 10.58 7.79 -5.67
N ALA A 119 10.63 6.49 -5.39
CA ALA A 119 11.88 5.78 -5.14
C ALA A 119 12.84 5.79 -6.35
N LEU A 120 12.33 5.96 -7.57
CA LEU A 120 13.11 6.13 -8.80
C LEU A 120 13.46 7.61 -9.10
N GLY A 121 13.10 8.55 -8.22
CA GLY A 121 13.40 9.97 -8.34
C GLY A 121 12.33 10.80 -9.06
N TYR A 122 11.17 10.23 -9.38
CA TYR A 122 10.07 10.97 -10.01
C TYR A 122 8.96 11.29 -9.00
N ASN A 123 8.72 12.58 -8.75
CA ASN A 123 7.65 13.06 -7.88
C ASN A 123 6.64 13.91 -8.67
N ALA A 124 5.47 13.32 -8.95
CA ALA A 124 4.40 13.97 -9.72
C ALA A 124 3.85 15.23 -9.04
N ALA A 125 3.80 15.27 -7.71
CA ALA A 125 3.30 16.42 -6.95
C ALA A 125 4.23 17.63 -7.10
N LEU A 126 5.55 17.40 -7.05
CA LEU A 126 6.55 18.44 -7.28
C LEU A 126 6.50 18.96 -8.73
N GLU A 127 6.42 18.07 -9.71
CA GLU A 127 6.26 18.43 -11.13
C GLU A 127 5.00 19.27 -11.36
N PHE A 128 3.87 18.87 -10.77
CA PHE A 128 2.61 19.59 -10.89
C PHE A 128 2.69 20.99 -10.23
N SER A 129 3.27 21.07 -9.03
CA SER A 129 3.46 22.34 -8.32
C SER A 129 4.31 23.33 -9.11
N LYS A 130 5.41 22.87 -9.73
CA LYS A 130 6.25 23.69 -10.60
C LYS A 130 5.47 24.27 -11.77
N ARG A 131 4.68 23.43 -12.47
CA ARG A 131 3.87 23.87 -13.63
C ARG A 131 2.84 24.93 -13.25
N LEU A 132 2.14 24.75 -12.12
CA LEU A 132 1.19 25.73 -11.62
C LEU A 132 1.87 27.08 -11.30
N PHE A 133 3.04 27.04 -10.68
CA PHE A 133 3.79 28.24 -10.33
C PHE A 133 4.23 29.01 -11.59
N ASP A 134 4.70 28.29 -12.61
CA ASP A 134 5.10 28.88 -13.89
C ASP A 134 3.91 29.52 -14.64
N GLU A 135 2.74 28.89 -14.62
CA GLU A 135 1.52 29.47 -15.21
C GLU A 135 1.05 30.74 -14.50
N ILE A 136 1.11 30.77 -13.17
CA ILE A 136 0.74 31.95 -12.39
C ILE A 136 1.68 33.13 -12.70
N ASN A 137 2.98 32.88 -12.85
CA ASN A 137 3.95 33.93 -13.16
C ASN A 137 3.89 34.43 -14.61
N LYS A 138 3.43 33.61 -15.56
CA LYS A 138 3.19 34.05 -16.95
C LYS A 138 1.96 34.93 -17.11
N ASN A 139 1.00 34.82 -16.18
CA ASN A 139 -0.24 35.60 -16.18
C ASN A 139 -0.16 36.88 -15.33
N LYS A 140 1.02 37.19 -14.76
CA LYS A 140 1.36 38.47 -14.15
C LYS A 140 2.12 39.34 -15.14
#